data_AF-A0A7S2S9I9-F1
#
_entry.id   AF-A0A7S2S9I9-F1
#
_cell.length_a   1.000
_cell.length_b   1.000
_cell.length_c   1.000
_cell.angle_alpha   90.00
_cell.angle_beta   90.00
_cell.angle_gamma   90.00
#
_symmetry.space_group_name_H-M   'P 1'
#
loop_
_entity.id
_entity.type
_entity.pdbx_description
1 polymer ?
#
loop_
_entity_poly.entity_id
_entity_poly.type
_entity_poly.pdbx_seq_one_letter_code
_entity_poly.pdbx_strand_id
1 'polypeptide(L)'
;DRPEKLWVPQGTLAEKETDMYNEYFPRTSRFNSIIVQSIDKDNTNILTKDLLIEAMKMHTSIESGISTTDKTPYTLVDLCTKNGGSCVNSGTEGICQCHVNSIL
;
A
#
# COMPACT_ATOMS: atom_id res chain seq x y z
N ASP A 1 11.80 -13.13 12.91
CA ASP A 1 12.80 -12.28 13.58
C ASP A 1 13.78 -11.62 12.63
N ARG A 2 14.20 -10.41 12.98
CA ARG A 2 15.33 -9.68 12.37
C ARG A 2 16.42 -9.52 13.43
N PRO A 3 17.26 -10.55 13.65
CA PRO A 3 18.28 -10.53 14.70
C PRO A 3 19.31 -9.40 14.51
N GLU A 4 19.43 -8.84 13.30
CA GLU A 4 20.27 -7.66 13.02
C GLU A 4 19.76 -6.31 13.58
N LYS A 5 18.54 -6.23 14.14
CA LYS A 5 18.03 -4.99 14.74
C LYS A 5 18.29 -4.95 16.25
N LEU A 6 19.50 -4.57 16.63
CA LEU A 6 19.95 -4.41 18.03
C LEU A 6 19.05 -3.52 18.91
N TRP A 7 18.23 -2.66 18.30
CA TRP A 7 17.31 -1.75 18.97
C TRP A 7 15.91 -2.33 19.22
N VAL A 8 15.62 -3.55 18.76
CA VAL A 8 14.36 -4.24 19.08
C VAL A 8 14.63 -5.15 20.28
N PRO A 9 14.07 -4.86 21.47
CA PRO A 9 14.27 -5.71 22.64
C PRO A 9 13.80 -7.14 22.36
N GLN A 10 14.69 -8.12 22.58
CA GLN A 10 14.42 -9.54 22.36
C GLN A 10 13.89 -10.18 23.65
N GLY A 11 13.10 -11.25 23.53
CA GLY A 11 12.52 -11.99 24.64
C GLY A 11 11.39 -11.25 25.36
N THR A 12 10.77 -10.25 24.72
CA THR A 12 9.68 -9.47 25.33
C THR A 12 8.34 -10.20 25.25
N LEU A 13 7.38 -9.79 26.08
CA LEU A 13 6.00 -10.27 25.98
C LEU A 13 5.39 -9.91 24.61
N ALA A 14 5.67 -8.70 24.11
CA ALA A 14 5.17 -8.21 22.82
C ALA A 14 5.64 -9.08 21.63
N GLU A 15 6.86 -9.60 21.68
CA GLU A 15 7.39 -10.53 20.67
C GLU A 15 6.57 -11.83 20.67
N LYS A 16 6.38 -12.45 21.85
CA LYS A 16 5.57 -13.67 21.98
C LYS A 16 4.12 -13.47 21.54
N GLU A 17 3.51 -12.33 21.87
CA GLU A 17 2.16 -11.99 21.43
C GLU A 17 2.10 -11.77 19.90
N THR A 18 3.13 -11.17 19.31
CA THR A 18 3.23 -10.98 17.86
C THR A 18 3.37 -12.32 17.13
N ASP A 19 4.18 -13.24 17.66
CA ASP A 19 4.34 -14.57 17.10
C ASP A 19 3.02 -15.35 17.15
N MET A 20 2.36 -15.34 18.32
CA MET A 20 1.02 -15.93 18.47
C MET A 20 0.01 -15.30 17.49
N TYR A 21 0.01 -13.97 17.32
CA TYR A 21 -0.86 -13.31 16.34
C TYR A 21 -0.59 -13.77 14.91
N ASN A 22 0.69 -13.91 14.53
CA ASN A 22 1.10 -14.36 13.20
C ASN A 22 0.80 -15.84 12.91
N GLU A 23 0.52 -16.66 13.93
CA GLU A 23 0.04 -18.04 13.75
C GLU A 23 -1.42 -18.07 13.29
N TYR A 24 -2.25 -17.14 13.77
CA TYR A 24 -3.69 -17.11 13.48
C TYR A 24 -4.06 -16.16 12.35
N PHE A 25 -3.31 -15.07 12.17
CA PHE A 25 -3.56 -14.05 11.16
C PHE A 25 -2.37 -13.93 10.20
N PRO A 26 -2.62 -13.70 8.91
CA PRO A 26 -1.54 -13.36 7.98
C PRO A 26 -0.81 -12.13 8.51
N ARG A 27 0.52 -12.13 8.33
CA ARG A 27 1.39 -11.03 8.76
C ARG A 27 0.81 -9.69 8.30
N THR A 28 0.97 -8.67 9.14
CA THR A 28 0.48 -7.32 8.85
C THR A 28 0.94 -6.85 7.48
N SER A 29 -0.03 -6.47 6.64
CA SER A 29 0.25 -5.86 5.35
C SER A 29 1.09 -4.61 5.54
N ARG A 30 2.08 -4.40 4.69
CA ARG A 30 2.82 -3.13 4.67
C ARG A 30 1.90 -2.06 4.10
N PHE A 31 1.82 -0.92 4.76
CA PHE A 31 1.01 0.21 4.32
C PHE A 31 1.91 1.23 3.61
N ASN A 32 1.51 1.64 2.41
CA ASN A 32 2.12 2.76 1.68
C ASN A 32 1.05 3.84 1.54
N SER A 33 1.34 5.06 1.99
CA SER A 33 0.40 6.18 1.92
C SER A 33 1.05 7.37 1.22
N ILE A 34 0.26 8.07 0.42
CA ILE A 34 0.69 9.26 -0.31
C ILE A 34 -0.27 10.38 0.08
N ILE A 35 0.28 11.51 0.51
CA ILE A 35 -0.48 12.72 0.79
C ILE A 35 -0.25 13.65 -0.39
N VAL A 36 -1.32 13.94 -1.13
CA VAL A 36 -1.27 14.81 -2.31
C VAL A 36 -1.75 16.20 -1.90
N GLN A 37 -0.95 17.22 -2.22
CA GLN A 37 -1.28 18.61 -1.93
C GLN A 37 -1.24 19.43 -3.23
N SER A 38 -2.21 20.34 -3.39
CA SER A 38 -2.19 21.34 -4.45
C SER A 38 -1.35 22.54 -4.02
N ILE A 39 -0.53 23.08 -4.93
CA ILE A 39 0.32 24.27 -4.69
C ILE A 39 -0.51 25.56 -4.80
N ASP A 40 -1.82 25.47 -5.02
CA ASP A 40 -2.63 26.65 -5.25
C ASP A 40 -2.63 27.57 -4.01
N LYS A 41 -2.04 28.76 -4.19
CA LYS A 41 -1.77 29.72 -3.11
C LYS A 41 -3.05 30.36 -2.58
N ASP A 42 -4.15 30.24 -3.33
CA ASP A 42 -5.41 30.91 -3.06
C ASP A 42 -6.44 30.05 -2.34
N ASN A 43 -6.01 28.94 -1.71
CA ASN A 43 -6.89 28.08 -0.90
C ASN A 43 -8.07 27.51 -1.71
N THR A 44 -7.82 27.22 -2.99
CA THR A 44 -8.82 26.68 -3.91
C THR A 44 -9.11 25.22 -3.58
N ASN A 45 -10.36 24.85 -3.83
CA ASN A 45 -10.87 23.51 -3.63
C ASN A 45 -9.98 22.45 -4.31
N ILE A 46 -9.42 21.51 -3.55
CA ILE A 46 -8.58 20.43 -4.08
C ILE A 46 -9.40 19.36 -4.82
N LEU A 47 -10.73 19.35 -4.62
CA LEU A 47 -11.66 18.41 -5.25
C LEU A 47 -12.12 18.87 -6.65
N THR A 48 -11.28 19.61 -7.37
CA THR A 48 -11.56 19.91 -8.78
C THR A 48 -11.37 18.65 -9.61
N LYS A 49 -12.19 18.53 -10.67
CA LYS A 49 -12.14 17.40 -11.58
C LYS A 49 -10.73 17.19 -12.15
N ASP A 50 -10.04 18.26 -12.51
CA ASP A 50 -8.72 18.17 -13.15
C ASP A 50 -7.65 17.64 -12.18
N LEU A 51 -7.63 18.12 -10.94
CA LEU A 51 -6.73 17.62 -9.89
C LEU A 51 -7.04 16.16 -9.54
N LEU A 52 -8.31 15.78 -9.49
CA LEU A 52 -8.70 14.39 -9.24
C LEU A 52 -8.29 13.47 -10.40
N ILE A 53 -8.41 13.92 -11.65
CA ILE A 53 -7.92 13.17 -12.83
C ILE A 53 -6.40 13.02 -12.77
N GLU A 54 -5.66 14.06 -12.38
CA GLU A 54 -4.21 13.99 -12.21
C GLU A 54 -3.81 13.01 -11.10
N ALA A 55 -4.48 13.08 -9.95
CA ALA A 55 -4.27 12.14 -8.85
C ALA A 55 -4.59 10.69 -9.27
N MET A 56 -5.64 10.47 -10.06
CA MET A 56 -5.95 9.15 -10.63
C MET A 56 -4.86 8.66 -11.58
N LYS A 57 -4.34 9.52 -12.47
CA LYS A 57 -3.23 9.15 -13.37
C LYS A 57 -1.98 8.79 -12.59
N MET A 58 -1.67 9.54 -11.52
CA MET A 58 -0.58 9.22 -10.60
C MET A 58 -0.79 7.84 -9.96
N HIS A 59 -2.00 7.56 -9.47
CA HIS A 59 -2.35 6.26 -8.90
C HIS A 59 -2.15 5.11 -9.88
N THR A 60 -2.64 5.25 -11.13
CA THR A 60 -2.46 4.23 -12.19
C THR A 60 -0.99 4.01 -12.53
N SER A 61 -0.18 5.07 -12.55
CA SER A 61 1.27 4.97 -12.78
C SER A 61 1.99 4.17 -11.69
N ILE A 62 1.59 4.37 -10.43
CA ILE A 62 2.14 3.62 -9.29
C ILE A 62 1.73 2.15 -9.35
N GLU A 63 0.47 1.88 -9.68
CA GLU A 63 -0.07 0.53 -9.77
C GLU A 63 0.65 -0.32 -10.83
N SER A 64 0.91 0.26 -12.00
CA SER A 64 1.50 -0.40 -13.17
C SER A 64 3.03 -0.39 -13.19
N GLY A 65 3.67 0.33 -12.27
CA GLY A 65 5.13 0.39 -12.17
C GLY A 65 5.76 -0.99 -11.92
N ILE A 66 6.73 -1.36 -12.75
CA ILE A 66 7.44 -2.65 -12.64
C ILE A 66 8.67 -2.47 -11.75
N SER A 67 8.73 -3.24 -10.67
CA SER A 67 9.91 -3.41 -9.82
C SER A 67 10.52 -4.79 -10.05
N THR A 68 11.85 -4.87 -10.09
CA THR A 68 12.55 -6.16 -10.29
C THR A 68 13.25 -6.57 -9.00
N THR A 69 12.86 -7.70 -8.43
CA THR A 69 13.54 -8.34 -7.29
C THR A 69 13.95 -9.74 -7.71
N ASP A 70 15.20 -10.15 -7.46
CA ASP A 70 15.71 -11.48 -7.79
C ASP A 70 15.44 -11.91 -9.25
N LYS A 71 15.63 -10.97 -10.18
CA LYS A 71 15.40 -11.12 -11.64
C LYS A 71 13.93 -11.39 -12.03
N THR A 72 13.01 -11.31 -11.10
CA THR A 72 11.57 -11.46 -11.36
C THR A 72 10.91 -10.09 -11.35
N PRO A 73 10.17 -9.72 -12.42
CA PRO A 73 9.40 -8.48 -12.44
C PRO A 73 8.12 -8.63 -11.63
N TYR A 74 7.81 -7.60 -10.86
CA TYR A 74 6.58 -7.49 -10.07
C TYR A 74 5.96 -6.11 -10.27
N THR A 75 4.65 -6.05 -10.37
CA THR A 75 3.86 -4.82 -10.24
C THR A 75 3.40 -4.64 -8.80
N LEU A 76 2.89 -3.46 -8.44
CA LEU A 76 2.35 -3.24 -7.10
C LEU A 76 1.18 -4.20 -6.82
N VAL A 77 0.34 -4.45 -7.82
CA VAL A 77 -0.81 -5.37 -7.73
C VAL A 77 -0.39 -6.79 -7.38
N ASP A 78 0.75 -7.25 -7.89
CA ASP A 78 1.29 -8.59 -7.59
C ASP A 78 1.72 -8.73 -6.13
N LEU A 79 2.11 -7.63 -5.49
CA LEU A 79 2.66 -7.59 -4.14
C LEU A 79 1.61 -7.23 -3.07
N CYS A 80 0.46 -6.71 -3.47
CA CYS A 80 -0.58 -6.31 -2.54
C CYS A 80 -1.32 -7.49 -1.91
N THR A 81 -1.65 -7.36 -0.63
CA THR A 81 -2.52 -8.29 0.05
C THR A 81 -3.93 -8.22 -0.55
N LYS A 82 -4.40 -9.32 -1.11
CA LYS A 82 -5.75 -9.41 -1.67
C LYS A 82 -6.77 -9.43 -0.53
N ASN A 83 -7.44 -8.29 -0.28
CA ASN A 83 -8.62 -8.25 0.57
C ASN A 83 -9.89 -8.47 -0.26
N GLY A 84 -10.86 -9.18 0.32
CA GLY A 84 -12.00 -9.81 -0.36
C GLY A 84 -12.78 -8.93 -1.34
N GLY A 85 -13.23 -9.56 -2.43
CA GLY A 85 -14.29 -9.07 -3.32
C GLY A 85 -13.82 -8.44 -4.63
N SER A 86 -12.97 -7.41 -4.59
CA SER A 86 -12.71 -6.58 -5.79
C SER A 86 -11.53 -7.05 -6.66
N CYS A 87 -10.54 -7.72 -6.07
CA CYS A 87 -9.30 -8.11 -6.77
C CYS A 87 -9.35 -9.53 -7.40
N VAL A 88 -10.52 -10.18 -7.41
CA VAL A 88 -10.66 -11.61 -7.74
C VAL A 88 -11.21 -11.85 -9.15
N ASN A 89 -11.57 -10.78 -9.87
CA ASN A 89 -12.24 -10.90 -11.16
C ASN A 89 -11.32 -10.41 -12.29
N SER A 90 -10.76 -11.34 -13.05
CA SER A 90 -9.83 -11.11 -14.18
C SER A 90 -10.43 -10.35 -15.36
N GLY A 91 -11.71 -9.96 -15.28
CA GLY A 91 -12.48 -9.31 -16.34
C GLY A 91 -13.00 -7.91 -16.01
N THR A 92 -12.73 -7.39 -14.80
CA THR A 92 -13.02 -6.00 -14.46
C THR A 92 -11.70 -5.32 -14.14
N GLU A 93 -11.49 -4.12 -14.68
CA GLU A 93 -10.48 -3.13 -14.24
C GLU A 93 -10.79 -2.68 -12.80
N GLY A 94 -10.96 -3.64 -11.90
CA GLY A 94 -11.30 -3.45 -10.51
C GLY A 94 -10.06 -2.94 -9.83
N ILE A 95 -10.12 -1.67 -9.41
CA ILE A 95 -9.15 -1.02 -8.54
C ILE A 95 -8.77 -2.02 -7.45
N CYS A 96 -7.55 -2.53 -7.52
CA CYS A 96 -7.04 -3.33 -6.43
C CYS A 96 -7.00 -2.41 -5.21
N GLN A 97 -7.65 -2.81 -4.11
CA GLN A 97 -7.47 -2.15 -2.82
C GLN A 97 -6.07 -2.49 -2.26
N CYS A 98 -5.02 -2.24 -3.05
CA CYS A 98 -3.79 -1.70 -2.49
C CYS A 98 -4.22 -0.40 -1.83
N HIS A 99 -4.36 -0.38 -0.51
CA HIS A 99 -4.84 0.79 0.22
C HIS A 99 -3.80 1.93 0.09
N VAL A 100 -3.80 2.62 -1.05
CA VAL A 100 -3.20 3.94 -1.20
C VAL A 100 -4.23 4.90 -0.64
N ASN A 101 -4.19 5.09 0.67
CA ASN A 101 -4.98 6.14 1.31
C ASN A 101 -4.40 7.48 0.86
N SER A 102 -5.06 8.10 -0.12
CA SER A 102 -4.91 9.52 -0.40
C SER A 102 -5.76 10.28 0.60
N ILE A 103 -5.12 10.85 1.61
CA ILE A 103 -5.76 11.82 2.49
C ILE A 103 -5.62 13.17 1.79
N LEU A 104 -6.74 13.71 1.34
CA LEU A 104 -6.88 15.05 0.74
C LEU A 104 -7.15 16.09 1.84
#